data_AF-A0A6N7A8P9-F1
#
_entry.id   AF-A0A6N7A8P9-F1
#
_cell.length_a   1.000
_cell.length_b   1.000
_cell.length_c   1.000
_cell.angle_alpha   90.00
_cell.angle_beta   90.00
_cell.angle_gamma   90.00
#
_symmetry.space_group_name_H-M   'P 1'
#
loop_
_entity.id
_entity.type
_entity.pdbx_description
1 polymer ?
#
loop_
_entity_poly.entity_id
_entity_poly.type
_entity_poly.pdbx_seq_one_letter_code
_entity_poly.pdbx_strand_id
1 'polypeptide(L)'
;MSNADPLELLRLLAARLERLSADSRWARRASGLRGSIVKALEEAGSGDVALERITLLTNRSFEILRAAAREIPDIESLLKKYPRI
;
A
#
# COMPACT_ATOMS: atom_id res chain seq x y z
N MET A 1 7.04 -6.98 -22.44
CA MET A 1 6.59 -6.49 -21.11
C MET A 1 7.37 -7.26 -20.08
N SER A 2 8.22 -6.61 -19.28
CA SER A 2 8.86 -7.30 -18.15
C SER A 2 7.75 -7.73 -17.19
N ASN A 3 7.50 -9.04 -17.08
CA ASN A 3 6.67 -9.56 -16.00
C ASN A 3 7.44 -9.29 -14.71
N ALA A 4 7.13 -8.19 -14.02
CA ALA A 4 7.68 -7.91 -12.71
C ALA A 4 7.30 -9.06 -11.78
N ASP A 5 8.24 -9.55 -10.97
CA ASP A 5 8.00 -10.61 -10.00
C ASP A 5 6.86 -10.16 -9.05
N PRO A 6 5.73 -10.90 -8.98
CA PRO A 6 4.63 -10.56 -8.08
C PRO A 6 5.06 -10.38 -6.62
N LEU A 7 6.10 -11.09 -6.18
CA LEU A 7 6.65 -10.96 -4.82
C LEU A 7 7.44 -9.67 -4.65
N GLU A 8 8.18 -9.24 -5.65
CA GLU A 8 8.89 -7.95 -5.65
C GLU A 8 7.90 -6.79 -5.60
N LEU A 9 6.82 -6.84 -6.39
CA LEU A 9 5.74 -5.87 -6.30
C LEU A 9 5.13 -5.83 -4.90
N LEU A 10 4.91 -6.99 -4.28
CA LEU A 10 4.33 -7.07 -2.95
C LEU A 10 5.26 -6.48 -1.87
N ARG A 11 6.59 -6.68 -1.99
CA ARG A 11 7.60 -6.02 -1.15
C ARG A 11 7.55 -4.50 -1.29
N LEU A 12 7.47 -4.00 -2.52
CA LEU A 12 7.33 -2.55 -2.78
C LEU A 12 6.05 -2.00 -2.15
N LEU A 13 4.93 -2.71 -2.30
CA LEU A 13 3.64 -2.30 -1.72
C LEU A 13 3.68 -2.28 -0.19
N ALA A 14 4.32 -3.26 0.47
CA ALA A 14 4.52 -3.26 1.92
C ALA A 14 5.28 -2.01 2.39
N ALA A 15 6.37 -1.65 1.71
CA ALA A 15 7.16 -0.47 2.01
C ALA A 15 6.35 0.84 1.80
N ARG A 16 5.47 0.89 0.79
CA ARG A 16 4.58 2.05 0.60
C ARG A 16 3.49 2.13 1.67
N LEU A 17 2.93 1.00 2.07
CA LEU A 17 1.93 0.93 3.14
C LEU A 17 2.51 1.37 4.50
N GLU A 18 3.77 1.04 4.76
CA GLU A 18 4.49 1.49 5.96
C GLU A 18 4.66 3.01 6.04
N ARG A 19 4.72 3.69 4.90
CA ARG A 19 4.90 5.15 4.82
C ARG A 19 3.61 5.95 4.92
N LEU A 20 2.45 5.32 5.09
CA LEU A 20 1.22 6.08 5.37
C LEU A 20 1.38 6.83 6.70
N SER A 21 0.98 8.11 6.70
CA SER A 21 0.92 8.91 7.92
C SER A 21 0.03 8.23 8.98
N ALA A 22 0.42 8.32 10.25
CA ALA A 22 -0.39 7.87 11.37
C ALA A 22 -1.75 8.60 11.44
N ASP A 23 -1.83 9.82 10.88
CA ASP A 23 -3.06 10.61 10.82
C ASP A 23 -4.00 10.19 9.68
N SER A 24 -3.55 9.31 8.77
CA SER A 24 -4.43 8.78 7.73
C SER A 24 -5.51 7.90 8.33
N ARG A 25 -6.76 8.06 7.89
CA ARG A 25 -7.86 7.15 8.29
C ARG A 25 -7.62 5.71 7.85
N TRP A 26 -6.67 5.48 6.95
CA TRP A 26 -6.29 4.17 6.44
C TRP A 26 -5.09 3.54 7.15
N ALA A 27 -4.41 4.27 8.06
CA ALA A 27 -3.19 3.80 8.73
C ALA A 27 -3.38 2.45 9.44
N ARG A 28 -4.50 2.27 10.17
CA ARG A 28 -4.82 1.01 10.86
C ARG A 28 -4.98 -0.15 9.87
N ARG A 29 -5.65 0.07 8.74
CA ARG A 29 -5.88 -0.95 7.70
C ARG A 29 -4.58 -1.27 6.96
N ALA A 30 -3.75 -0.26 6.68
CA ALA A 30 -2.44 -0.42 6.07
C ALA A 30 -1.51 -1.27 6.95
N SER A 31 -1.46 -1.01 8.26
CA SER A 31 -0.68 -1.78 9.23
C SER A 31 -1.09 -3.26 9.26
N GLY A 32 -2.39 -3.54 9.33
CA GLY A 32 -2.90 -4.91 9.29
C GLY A 32 -2.57 -5.64 7.98
N LEU A 33 -2.77 -4.97 6.84
CA LEU A 33 -2.45 -5.55 5.53
C LEU A 33 -0.95 -5.80 5.35
N ARG A 34 -0.09 -4.89 5.84
CA ARG A 34 1.37 -5.07 5.84
C ARG A 34 1.77 -6.33 6.60
N GLY A 35 1.15 -6.60 7.75
CA GLY A 35 1.37 -7.84 8.49
C GLY A 35 1.01 -9.08 7.67
N SER A 36 -0.13 -9.06 6.97
CA SER A 36 -0.52 -10.17 6.08
C SER A 36 0.43 -10.36 4.89
N ILE A 37 0.98 -9.26 4.36
CA ILE A 37 1.99 -9.28 3.29
C ILE A 37 3.30 -9.90 3.77
N VAL A 38 3.81 -9.49 4.94
CA VAL A 38 5.05 -10.04 5.52
C VAL A 38 4.93 -11.56 5.66
N LYS A 39 3.82 -12.05 6.22
CA LYS A 39 3.57 -13.50 6.31
C LYS A 39 3.55 -14.19 4.96
N ALA A 40 2.89 -13.60 3.95
CA ALA A 40 2.85 -14.18 2.61
C ALA A 40 4.25 -14.21 1.94
N LEU A 41 5.11 -13.22 2.20
CA LEU A 41 6.48 -13.19 1.69
C LEU A 41 7.38 -14.21 2.39
N GLU A 42 7.16 -14.48 3.67
CA GLU A 42 7.84 -15.55 4.43
C GLU A 42 7.45 -16.93 3.88
N GLU A 43 6.15 -17.19 3.72
CA GLU A 43 5.61 -18.43 3.12
C GLU A 43 6.10 -18.65 1.68
N ALA A 44 6.24 -17.57 0.90
CA ALA A 44 6.78 -17.63 -0.47
C ALA A 44 8.23 -18.13 -0.51
N GLY A 45 9.03 -17.77 0.50
CA GLY A 45 10.41 -18.25 0.64
C GLY A 45 10.50 -19.77 0.87
N SER A 46 9.44 -20.38 1.38
CA SER A 46 9.31 -21.83 1.60
C SER A 46 8.62 -22.56 0.44
N GLY A 47 8.09 -21.84 -0.55
CA GLY A 47 7.36 -22.41 -1.69
C GLY A 47 5.85 -22.61 -1.46
N ASP A 48 5.29 -22.09 -0.36
CA ASP A 48 3.94 -22.42 0.12
C ASP A 48 2.87 -21.34 -0.17
N VAL A 49 3.20 -20.31 -0.95
CA VAL A 49 2.26 -19.20 -1.19
C VAL A 49 1.41 -19.42 -2.45
N ALA A 50 0.09 -19.30 -2.30
CA ALA A 50 -0.84 -19.33 -3.43
C ALA A 50 -0.83 -18.02 -4.23
N LEU A 51 -0.84 -18.10 -5.56
CA LEU A 51 -0.85 -16.95 -6.46
C LEU A 51 -2.10 -16.07 -6.27
N GLU A 52 -3.23 -16.68 -5.93
CA GLU A 52 -4.49 -16.00 -5.62
C GLU A 52 -4.34 -15.10 -4.38
N ARG A 53 -3.59 -15.57 -3.37
CA ARG A 53 -3.31 -14.79 -2.16
C ARG A 53 -2.42 -13.58 -2.47
N ILE A 54 -1.39 -13.76 -3.30
CA ILE A 54 -0.54 -12.65 -3.76
C ILE A 54 -1.38 -11.61 -4.51
N THR A 55 -2.24 -12.06 -5.42
CA THR A 55 -3.14 -11.20 -6.20
C THR A 55 -4.09 -10.41 -5.30
N LEU A 56 -4.71 -11.07 -4.32
CA LEU A 56 -5.61 -10.43 -3.36
C LEU A 56 -4.89 -9.34 -2.54
N LEU A 57 -3.73 -9.66 -1.99
CA LEU A 57 -2.94 -8.71 -1.19
C LEU A 57 -2.46 -7.52 -2.03
N THR A 58 -2.07 -7.76 -3.28
CA THR A 58 -1.69 -6.73 -4.25
C THR A 58 -2.84 -5.78 -4.51
N ASN A 59 -4.02 -6.30 -4.87
CA ASN A 59 -5.22 -5.49 -5.14
C ASN A 59 -5.61 -4.67 -3.91
N ARG A 60 -5.64 -5.29 -2.73
CA ARG A 60 -6.01 -4.59 -1.50
C ARG A 60 -5.02 -3.49 -1.13
N SER A 61 -3.73 -3.69 -1.40
CA SER A 61 -2.70 -2.68 -1.16
C SER A 61 -2.92 -1.45 -2.03
N PHE A 62 -3.20 -1.66 -3.32
CA PHE A 62 -3.52 -0.55 -4.22
C PHE A 62 -4.80 0.18 -3.83
N GLU A 63 -5.83 -0.52 -3.36
CA GLU A 63 -7.05 0.12 -2.85
C GLU A 63 -6.78 1.05 -1.68
N ILE A 64 -6.02 0.58 -0.69
CA ILE A 64 -5.65 1.39 0.48
C ILE A 64 -4.80 2.59 0.06
N LEU A 65 -3.79 2.38 -0.78
CA LEU A 65 -2.91 3.46 -1.24
C LEU A 65 -3.69 4.52 -2.04
N ARG A 66 -4.60 4.12 -2.94
CA ARG A 66 -5.48 5.05 -3.67
C ARG A 66 -6.40 5.81 -2.73
N ALA A 67 -6.96 5.13 -1.73
CA ALA A 67 -7.88 5.78 -0.79
C ALA A 67 -7.15 6.78 0.13
N ALA A 68 -5.93 6.47 0.55
CA ALA A 68 -5.07 7.38 1.31
C ALA A 68 -4.60 8.57 0.45
N ALA A 69 -4.27 8.35 -0.82
CA ALA A 69 -3.87 9.44 -1.73
C ALA A 69 -4.98 10.49 -1.91
N ARG A 70 -6.26 10.10 -1.83
CA ARG A 70 -7.40 11.03 -1.86
C ARG A 70 -7.53 11.90 -0.61
N GLU A 71 -6.80 11.62 0.47
CA GLU A 71 -6.77 12.48 1.66
C GLU A 71 -5.83 13.67 1.48
N ILE A 72 -4.98 13.65 0.45
CA ILE A 72 -4.08 14.74 0.11
C ILE A 72 -4.91 15.83 -0.59
N PRO A 73 -5.03 17.05 -0.02
CA PRO A 73 -5.74 18.14 -0.67
C PRO A 73 -5.08 18.49 -2.00
N ASP A 74 -5.88 18.88 -2.99
CA ASP A 74 -5.34 19.44 -4.23
C ASP A 74 -4.66 20.80 -3.99
N ILE A 75 -3.87 21.22 -4.98
CA ILE A 75 -3.09 22.46 -4.92
C ILE A 75 -4.01 23.67 -4.72
N GLU A 76 -5.17 23.70 -5.37
CA GLU A 76 -6.13 24.80 -5.23
C GLU A 76 -6.67 24.93 -3.80
N SER A 77 -7.02 23.81 -3.18
CA SER A 77 -7.47 23.72 -1.79
C SER A 77 -6.38 24.15 -0.82
N LEU A 78 -5.11 23.79 -1.10
CA LEU A 78 -3.97 24.24 -0.31
C LEU A 78 -3.75 25.75 -0.43
N LEU A 79 -3.78 26.31 -1.64
CA LEU A 79 -3.62 27.75 -1.87
C LEU A 79 -4.74 28.56 -1.23
N LYS A 80 -5.99 28.07 -1.27
CA LYS A 80 -7.12 28.70 -0.58
C LYS A 80 -6.93 28.68 0.95
N LYS A 81 -6.39 27.59 1.50
CA LYS A 81 -6.15 27.44 2.93
C LYS A 81 -4.92 28.25 3.40
N TYR A 82 -3.93 28.43 2.55
CA TYR A 82 -2.69 29.14 2.83
C TYR A 82 -2.36 30.17 1.72
N PRO A 83 -3.04 31.32 1.70
CA PRO A 83 -2.93 32.29 0.60
C PRO A 83 -1.63 33.11 0.57
N ARG A 84 -0.63 32.78 1.39
CA ARG A 84 0.63 33.56 1.53
C ARG A 84 1.90 32.72 1.37
N ILE A 85 1.85 31.69 0.52
CA ILE A 85 3.04 31.03 -0.01
C ILE A 85 3.39 31.66 -1.36
#